data_AF-E6X0G5-F1
#
_entry.id   AF-E6X0G5-F1
#
_cell.length_a   1.000
_cell.length_b   1.000
_cell.length_c   1.000
_cell.angle_alpha   90.00
_cell.angle_beta   90.00
_cell.angle_gamma   90.00
#
_symmetry.space_group_name_H-M   'P 1'
#
loop_
_entity.id
_entity.type
_entity.pdbx_description
1 polymer ?
#
loop_
_entity_poly.entity_id
_entity_poly.type
_entity_poly.pdbx_seq_one_letter_code
_entity_poly.pdbx_strand_id
1 'polypeptide(L)' 'MMNTVLMLVYTSVLLLFFAYPAMRIAEWLMERFDIHEKWYKTMVIGVTILISLLVAAYLKYG' A
#
# COMPACT_ATOMS: atom_id res chain seq x y z
N MET A 1 -23.04 17.94 -2.03
CA MET A 1 -21.72 18.49 -1.67
C MET A 1 -21.16 17.89 -0.37
N MET A 2 -21.93 17.86 0.74
CA MET A 2 -21.45 17.30 2.02
C MET A 2 -20.99 15.83 1.94
N ASN A 3 -21.68 14.98 1.17
CA ASN A 3 -21.29 13.58 0.97
C ASN A 3 -19.93 13.39 0.27
N THR A 4 -19.56 14.26 -0.66
CA THR A 4 -18.30 14.12 -1.40
C THR A 4 -17.12 14.46 -0.49
N VAL A 5 -17.24 15.54 0.30
CA VAL A 5 -16.22 15.93 1.27
C VAL A 5 -16.05 14.84 2.34
N LEU A 6 -17.15 14.33 2.88
CA LEU A 6 -17.11 13.25 3.88
C LEU A 6 -16.47 11.97 3.31
N MET A 7 -16.85 11.57 2.09
CA MET A 7 -16.28 10.42 1.39
C MET A 7 -14.77 10.59 1.13
N LEU A 8 -14.33 11.79 0.73
CA LEU A 8 -12.91 12.08 0.54
C LEU A 8 -12.12 11.99 1.84
N VAL A 9 -12.66 12.52 2.95
CA VAL A 9 -12.00 12.43 4.27
C VAL A 9 -11.82 10.98 4.69
N TYR A 10 -12.84 10.13 4.54
CA TYR A 10 -12.71 8.70 4.86
C TYR A 10 -11.75 7.96 3.92
N THR A 11 -11.83 8.23 2.60
CA THR A 11 -11.02 7.53 1.60
C THR A 11 -9.54 7.93 1.69
N SER A 12 -9.25 9.20 2.01
CA SER A 12 -7.87 9.68 2.18
C SER A 12 -7.19 9.05 3.39
N VAL A 13 -7.91 8.89 4.51
CA VAL A 13 -7.40 8.15 5.68
C VAL A 13 -7.14 6.69 5.33
N LEU A 14 -8.09 6.02 4.65
CA LEU A 14 -7.90 4.64 4.19
C LEU A 14 -6.71 4.50 3.23
N LEU A 15 -6.54 5.42 2.29
CA LEU A 15 -5.42 5.45 1.37
C LEU A 15 -4.08 5.50 2.12
N LEU A 16 -3.97 6.33 3.16
CA LEU A 16 -2.76 6.39 3.98
C LEU A 16 -2.52 5.08 4.72
N PHE A 17 -3.56 4.44 5.26
CA PHE A 17 -3.45 3.14 5.93
C PHE A 17 -2.96 2.01 5.01
N PHE A 18 -3.24 2.06 3.72
CA PHE A 18 -2.74 1.07 2.75
C PHE A 18 -1.39 1.45 2.14
N ALA A 19 -1.19 2.74 1.83
CA ALA A 19 0.02 3.22 1.16
C ALA A 19 1.25 3.21 2.10
N TYR A 20 1.08 3.64 3.35
CA TYR A 20 2.18 3.70 4.32
C TYR A 20 2.84 2.34 4.60
N PRO A 21 2.11 1.26 4.94
CA PRO A 21 2.75 -0.04 5.15
C PRO A 21 3.39 -0.59 3.89
N ALA A 22 2.79 -0.37 2.70
CA ALA A 22 3.36 -0.81 1.44
C ALA A 22 4.72 -0.11 1.15
N MET A 23 4.81 1.20 1.39
CA MET A 23 6.06 1.95 1.27
C MET A 23 7.11 1.43 2.24
N ARG A 24 6.74 1.22 3.51
CA ARG A 24 7.68 0.77 4.54
C ARG A 24 8.22 -0.63 4.28
N ILE A 25 7.38 -1.53 3.78
CA ILE A 25 7.80 -2.89 3.39
C ILE A 25 8.71 -2.85 2.17
N ALA A 26 8.40 -2.01 1.17
CA ALA A 26 9.25 -1.84 -0.01
C ALA A 26 10.63 -1.27 0.35
N GLU A 27 10.69 -0.25 1.22
CA GLU A 27 11.95 0.30 1.76
C GLU A 27 12.77 -0.77 2.48
N TRP A 28 12.14 -1.51 3.39
CA TRP A 28 12.81 -2.59 4.12
C TRP A 28 13.38 -3.66 3.17
N LEU A 29 12.65 -3.99 2.10
CA LEU A 29 13.11 -4.95 1.10
C LEU A 29 14.28 -4.38 0.27
N MET A 30 14.27 -3.09 -0.04
CA MET A 30 15.37 -2.42 -0.73
C MET A 30 16.65 -2.41 0.11
N GLU A 31 16.55 -2.02 1.38
CA GLU A 31 17.68 -2.00 2.33
C GLU A 31 18.26 -3.41 2.54
N ARG A 32 17.40 -4.43 2.59
CA ARG A 32 17.82 -5.82 2.82
C ARG A 32 18.59 -6.42 1.64
N PHE A 33 18.28 -6.00 0.42
CA PHE A 33 18.82 -6.59 -0.82
C PHE A 33 19.74 -5.64 -1.60
N ASP A 34 20.09 -4.47 -1.05
CA ASP A 34 20.90 -3.42 -1.69
C ASP A 34 20.41 -3.07 -3.11
N ILE A 35 19.08 -3.01 -3.26
CA ILE A 35 18.46 -2.82 -4.56
C ILE A 35 18.54 -1.35 -4.96
N HIS A 36 18.97 -1.11 -6.20
CA HIS A 36 19.12 0.23 -6.76
C HIS A 36 17.80 1.01 -6.74
N GLU A 37 17.86 2.29 -6.38
CA GLU A 37 16.71 3.19 -6.20
C GLU A 37 15.77 3.28 -7.42
N LYS A 38 16.28 3.01 -8.63
CA LYS A 38 15.49 2.89 -9.87
C LYS A 38 14.36 1.86 -9.77
N TRP A 39 14.50 0.83 -8.93
CA TRP A 39 13.51 -0.22 -8.74
C TRP A 39 12.48 0.12 -7.65
N TYR A 40 12.64 1.24 -6.92
CA TYR A 40 11.76 1.60 -5.81
C TYR A 40 10.29 1.62 -6.21
N LYS A 41 9.97 2.32 -7.30
CA LYS A 41 8.59 2.40 -7.81
C LYS A 41 8.03 1.02 -8.14
N THR A 42 8.80 0.17 -8.82
CA THR A 42 8.38 -1.18 -9.20
C THR A 42 8.14 -2.05 -7.96
N MET A 43 9.00 -1.96 -6.96
CA MET A 43 8.86 -2.70 -5.71
C MET A 43 7.66 -2.23 -4.90
N VAL A 44 7.44 -0.91 -4.78
CA VAL A 44 6.25 -0.37 -4.10
C VAL A 44 4.97 -0.87 -4.76
N ILE A 45 4.90 -0.85 -6.11
CA ILE A 45 3.74 -1.37 -6.84
C ILE A 45 3.57 -2.87 -6.59
N GLY A 46 4.64 -3.66 -6.69
CA GLY A 46 4.59 -5.11 -6.45
C GLY A 46 4.16 -5.47 -5.03
N VAL A 47 4.72 -4.80 -4.03
CA VAL A 47 4.37 -4.96 -2.61
C VAL A 47 2.93 -4.54 -2.35
N THR A 48 2.47 -3.43 -2.94
CA THR A 48 1.08 -2.98 -2.83
C THR A 48 0.12 -4.04 -3.37
N ILE A 49 0.39 -4.59 -4.56
CA ILE A 49 -0.43 -5.65 -5.15
C ILE A 49 -0.48 -6.88 -4.23
N LEU A 50 0.66 -7.33 -3.70
CA LEU A 50 0.72 -8.48 -2.79
C LEU A 50 -0.08 -8.25 -1.50
N ILE A 51 0.06 -7.08 -0.88
CA ILE A 51 -0.69 -6.71 0.34
C ILE A 51 -2.18 -6.66 0.04
N SER A 52 -2.60 -6.02 -1.05
CA SER A 52 -4.01 -5.98 -1.46
C SER A 52 -4.58 -7.38 -1.69
N LEU A 53 -3.80 -8.28 -2.29
CA LEU A 53 -4.21 -9.68 -2.51
C LEU A 53 -4.37 -10.44 -1.20
N LEU A 54 -3.43 -10.28 -0.26
CA LEU A 54 -3.50 -10.89 1.07
C LEU A 54 -4.69 -10.36 1.88
N VAL A 55 -4.93 -9.05 1.86
CA VAL A 55 -6.08 -8.44 2.53
C VAL A 55 -7.40 -8.92 1.90
N ALA A 56 -7.48 -8.98 0.58
CA ALA A 56 -8.67 -9.50 -0.11
C ALA A 56 -8.90 -11.00 0.19
N ALA A 57 -7.85 -11.80 0.23
CA ALA A 57 -7.94 -13.22 0.59
C ALA A 57 -8.36 -13.39 2.06
N TYR A 58 -7.80 -12.61 2.97
CA TYR A 58 -8.20 -12.59 4.38
C TYR A 58 -9.67 -12.19 4.55
N LEU A 59 -10.13 -11.14 3.87
CA LEU A 59 -11.54 -10.72 3.92
C LEU A 59 -12.51 -11.77 3.36
N LYS A 60 -12.07 -12.61 2.41
CA LYS A 60 -12.92 -13.62 1.78
C LYS A 60 -12.95 -14.96 2.54
N TYR A 61 -11.82 -15.35 3.13
CA TYR A 61 -11.63 -16.69 3.71
C TYR A 61 -11.33 -16.69 5.22
N GLY A 62 -11.07 -15.53 5.82
CA GLY A 62 -10.83 -15.35 7.24
C GLY A 62 -12.07 -14.98 8.04
#